data_AF-A0AAW0C132-F1
#
_entry.id   AF-A0AAW0C132-F1
#
_cell.length_a   1.000
_cell.length_b   1.000
_cell.length_c   1.000
_cell.angle_alpha   90.00
_cell.angle_beta   90.00
_cell.angle_gamma   90.00
#
_symmetry.space_group_name_H-M   'P 1'
#
loop_
_entity.id
_entity.type
_entity.pdbx_description
1 polymer ?
#
loop_
_entity_poly.entity_id
_entity_poly.type
_entity_poly.pdbx_seq_one_letter_code
_entity_poly.pdbx_strand_id
1 'polypeptide(L)'
;MQNPREELKSVVTLLTTAVSPDVQKATAERYLTPDVGFRHPICSVTPGPGSRDSLLGIYQWYRIMSPKIEARVESVMYDAENDVAFVEVRQKFHIRLSPFNPAWARLIVRLTLREVEGLHYIAFQEDFYHPDDFMSLLIPPIAPIIRLALKGATIGSNINASIGQFLGFWQTSDTRPSSEDTAAGHHDTRGLYDGNKTD
;
A
#
# COMPACT_ATOMS: atom_id res chain seq x y z
N MET A 1 5.45 -5.94 -20.14
CA MET A 1 4.79 -4.63 -20.34
C MET A 1 5.71 -3.81 -21.22
N GLN A 2 5.15 -3.18 -22.25
CA GLN A 2 5.87 -2.24 -23.11
C GLN A 2 5.89 -0.85 -22.47
N ASN A 3 4.79 -0.45 -21.82
CA ASN A 3 4.67 0.80 -21.09
C ASN A 3 4.10 0.55 -19.68
N PRO A 4 4.95 0.32 -18.67
CA PRO A 4 4.50 0.04 -17.30
C PRO A 4 3.56 1.11 -16.74
N ARG A 5 3.78 2.39 -17.06
CA ARG A 5 2.97 3.50 -16.56
C ARG A 5 1.50 3.38 -16.95
N GLU A 6 1.21 2.90 -18.16
CA GLU A 6 -0.15 2.76 -18.68
C GLU A 6 -0.74 1.38 -18.38
N GLU A 7 0.08 0.33 -18.41
CA GLU A 7 -0.39 -1.06 -18.31
C GLU A 7 -0.58 -1.55 -16.86
N LEU A 8 0.21 -1.05 -15.90
CA LEU A 8 0.24 -1.60 -14.53
C LEU A 8 -1.12 -1.59 -13.83
N LYS A 9 -1.95 -0.58 -14.08
CA LYS A 9 -3.32 -0.53 -13.54
C LYS A 9 -4.12 -1.77 -13.93
N SER A 10 -4.07 -2.14 -15.21
CA SER A 10 -4.76 -3.33 -15.72
C SER A 10 -4.11 -4.60 -15.20
N VAL A 11 -2.77 -4.67 -15.17
CA VAL A 11 -2.03 -5.84 -14.69
C VAL A 11 -2.36 -6.15 -13.23
N VAL A 12 -2.27 -5.16 -12.34
CA VAL A 12 -2.61 -5.32 -10.92
C VAL A 12 -4.07 -5.76 -10.76
N THR A 13 -4.99 -5.13 -11.50
CA THR A 13 -6.41 -5.49 -11.46
C THR A 13 -6.66 -6.94 -11.88
N LEU A 14 -5.99 -7.41 -12.95
CA LEU A 14 -6.08 -8.79 -13.41
C LEU A 14 -5.44 -9.78 -12.44
N LEU A 15 -4.35 -9.41 -11.75
CA LEU A 15 -3.74 -10.26 -10.73
C LEU A 15 -4.63 -10.40 -9.49
N THR A 16 -5.28 -9.34 -9.04
CA THR A 16 -6.00 -9.33 -7.74
C THR A 16 -7.50 -9.60 -7.86
N THR A 17 -8.12 -9.28 -8.99
CA THR A 17 -9.58 -9.32 -9.18
C THR A 17 -10.02 -10.04 -10.48
N ALA A 18 -9.19 -10.97 -10.99
CA ALA A 18 -9.54 -11.79 -12.14
C ALA A 18 -10.95 -12.40 -12.05
N VAL A 19 -11.61 -12.48 -13.21
CA VAL A 19 -12.91 -13.14 -13.35
C VAL A 19 -12.82 -14.67 -13.23
N SER A 20 -11.66 -15.27 -13.55
CA SER A 20 -11.41 -16.71 -13.44
C SER A 20 -9.98 -17.02 -13.00
N PRO A 21 -9.74 -18.22 -12.43
CA PRO A 21 -8.39 -18.69 -12.08
C PRO A 21 -7.44 -18.75 -13.28
N ASP A 22 -7.95 -19.12 -14.46
CA ASP A 22 -7.14 -19.22 -15.68
C ASP A 22 -6.64 -17.85 -16.14
N VAL A 23 -7.48 -16.82 -16.07
CA VAL A 23 -7.08 -15.44 -16.37
C VAL A 23 -6.02 -14.96 -15.38
N GLN A 24 -6.19 -15.26 -14.09
CA GLN A 24 -5.21 -14.91 -13.06
C GLN A 24 -3.86 -15.59 -13.31
N LYS A 25 -3.87 -16.90 -13.61
CA LYS A 25 -2.68 -17.68 -13.94
C LYS A 25 -1.98 -17.15 -15.19
N ALA A 26 -2.70 -16.96 -16.28
CA ALA A 26 -2.14 -16.44 -17.53
C ALA A 26 -1.54 -15.03 -17.34
N THR A 27 -2.18 -14.21 -16.50
CA THR A 27 -1.65 -12.89 -16.12
C THR A 27 -0.36 -13.01 -15.34
N ALA A 28 -0.30 -13.91 -14.35
CA ALA A 28 0.90 -14.17 -13.58
C ALA A 28 2.06 -14.66 -14.47
N GLU A 29 1.79 -15.60 -15.38
CA GLU A 29 2.80 -16.13 -16.32
C GLU A 29 3.31 -15.07 -17.30
N ARG A 30 2.44 -14.13 -17.72
CA ARG A 30 2.77 -13.07 -18.67
C ARG A 30 3.54 -11.91 -18.06
N TYR A 31 3.23 -11.54 -16.82
CA TYR A 31 3.72 -10.28 -16.23
C TYR A 31 4.63 -10.45 -15.03
N LEU A 32 4.73 -11.64 -14.42
CA LEU A 32 5.66 -11.90 -13.33
C LEU A 32 6.88 -12.68 -13.83
N THR A 33 8.06 -12.37 -13.29
CA THR A 33 9.24 -13.20 -13.56
C THR A 33 9.06 -14.59 -12.94
N PRO A 34 9.71 -15.65 -13.49
CA PRO A 34 9.64 -16.99 -12.90
C PRO A 34 10.18 -17.07 -11.46
N ASP A 35 11.06 -16.13 -11.10
CA ASP A 35 11.76 -15.97 -9.83
C ASP A 35 11.22 -14.81 -8.96
N VAL A 36 9.97 -14.39 -9.17
CA VAL A 36 9.35 -13.23 -8.48
C VAL A 36 9.35 -13.33 -6.95
N GLY A 37 9.71 -12.24 -6.27
CA GLY A 37 9.57 -12.10 -4.82
C GLY A 37 8.27 -11.43 -4.39
N PHE A 38 7.85 -11.70 -3.16
CA PHE A 38 6.66 -11.09 -2.57
C PHE A 38 6.84 -10.82 -1.08
N ARG A 39 6.34 -9.68 -0.61
CA ARG A 39 6.29 -9.34 0.81
C ARG A 39 4.98 -8.65 1.15
N HIS A 40 4.24 -9.26 2.06
CA HIS A 40 3.00 -8.74 2.62
C HIS A 40 3.09 -8.77 4.15
N PRO A 41 2.30 -7.98 4.89
CA PRO A 41 2.32 -8.00 6.36
C PRO A 41 2.10 -9.37 7.03
N ILE A 42 1.61 -10.40 6.32
CA ILE A 42 1.30 -11.73 6.89
C ILE A 42 2.03 -12.90 6.23
N CYS A 43 2.61 -12.70 5.06
CA CYS A 43 3.27 -13.75 4.30
C CYS A 43 4.28 -13.16 3.32
N SER A 44 5.20 -14.00 2.88
CA SER A 44 6.26 -13.61 1.95
C SER A 44 6.65 -14.78 1.07
N VAL A 45 7.17 -14.48 -0.11
CA VAL A 45 7.79 -15.43 -1.03
C VAL A 45 9.22 -14.96 -1.29
N THR A 46 10.19 -15.80 -0.98
CA THR A 46 11.59 -15.55 -1.32
C THR A 46 11.80 -15.74 -2.83
N PRO A 47 12.45 -14.80 -3.54
CA PRO A 47 12.79 -14.97 -4.95
C PRO A 47 13.55 -16.28 -5.23
N GLY A 48 13.14 -17.02 -6.26
CA GLY A 48 13.80 -18.26 -6.66
C GLY A 48 12.94 -19.19 -7.53
N PRO A 49 13.46 -20.38 -7.90
CA PRO A 49 12.70 -21.34 -8.72
C PRO A 49 11.34 -21.70 -8.09
N GLY A 50 10.26 -21.61 -8.86
CA GLY A 50 8.89 -21.92 -8.41
C GLY A 50 8.23 -20.85 -7.53
N SER A 51 8.91 -19.72 -7.27
CA SER A 51 8.35 -18.60 -6.48
C SER A 51 7.11 -17.97 -7.15
N ARG A 52 7.07 -17.91 -8.49
CA ARG A 52 5.89 -17.43 -9.23
C ARG A 52 4.63 -18.26 -8.94
N ASP A 53 4.76 -19.58 -8.88
CA ASP A 53 3.63 -20.48 -8.58
C ASP A 53 3.21 -20.33 -7.11
N SER A 54 4.17 -20.09 -6.21
CA SER A 54 3.89 -19.81 -4.80
C SER A 54 3.10 -18.51 -4.63
N LEU A 55 3.50 -17.44 -5.33
CA LEU A 55 2.77 -16.17 -5.35
C LEU A 55 1.38 -16.31 -5.98
N LEU A 56 1.25 -17.06 -7.08
CA LEU A 56 -0.05 -17.37 -7.68
C LEU A 56 -0.97 -18.10 -6.67
N GLY A 57 -0.42 -19.04 -5.89
CA GLY A 57 -1.15 -19.72 -4.82
C GLY A 57 -1.68 -18.76 -3.75
N ILE A 58 -0.90 -17.73 -3.38
CA ILE A 58 -1.35 -16.67 -2.45
C ILE A 58 -2.51 -15.89 -3.05
N TYR A 59 -2.41 -15.45 -4.31
CA TYR A 59 -3.49 -14.75 -5.00
C TYR A 59 -4.78 -15.56 -5.10
N GLN A 60 -4.66 -16.84 -5.41
CA GLN A 60 -5.80 -17.77 -5.44
C GLN A 60 -6.39 -17.97 -4.04
N TRP A 61 -5.54 -18.13 -3.02
CA TRP A 61 -6.00 -18.23 -1.63
C TRP A 61 -6.77 -16.99 -1.19
N TYR A 62 -6.32 -15.79 -1.58
CA TYR A 62 -7.04 -14.56 -1.28
C TYR A 62 -8.44 -14.54 -1.93
N ARG A 63 -8.56 -14.99 -3.18
CA ARG A 63 -9.86 -15.14 -3.85
C ARG A 63 -10.75 -16.20 -3.18
N ILE A 64 -10.16 -17.27 -2.66
CA ILE A 64 -10.89 -18.28 -1.88
C ILE A 64 -11.38 -17.69 -0.56
N MET A 65 -10.53 -16.97 0.18
CA MET A 65 -10.93 -16.32 1.44
C MET A 65 -11.99 -15.24 1.25
N SER A 66 -11.95 -14.53 0.13
CA SER A 66 -12.90 -13.46 -0.19
C SER A 66 -13.46 -13.64 -1.61
N PRO A 67 -14.62 -14.28 -1.78
CA PRO A 67 -15.23 -14.48 -3.10
C PRO A 67 -15.63 -13.16 -3.78
N LYS A 68 -15.95 -12.15 -2.98
CA LYS A 68 -16.31 -10.80 -3.41
C LYS A 68 -15.20 -9.84 -3.01
N ILE A 69 -14.14 -9.79 -3.82
CA ILE A 69 -13.07 -8.79 -3.68
C ILE A 69 -13.43 -7.61 -4.57
N GLU A 70 -13.44 -6.42 -3.99
CA GLU A 70 -13.42 -5.18 -4.74
C GLU A 70 -12.03 -4.56 -4.56
N ALA A 71 -11.34 -4.26 -5.65
CA ALA A 71 -10.08 -3.53 -5.63
C ALA A 71 -10.14 -2.40 -6.67
N ARG A 72 -9.56 -1.25 -6.32
CA ARG A 72 -9.50 -0.05 -7.14
C ARG A 72 -8.06 0.45 -7.12
N VAL A 73 -7.45 0.51 -8.30
CA VAL A 73 -6.16 1.18 -8.47
C VAL A 73 -6.43 2.68 -8.63
N GLU A 74 -6.03 3.45 -7.64
CA GLU A 74 -6.26 4.90 -7.56
C GLU A 74 -5.21 5.65 -8.38
N SER A 75 -3.93 5.28 -8.25
CA SER A 75 -2.84 5.89 -9.00
C SER A 75 -1.70 4.92 -9.26
N VAL A 76 -0.96 5.16 -10.34
CA VAL A 76 0.29 4.48 -10.68
C VAL A 76 1.37 5.54 -10.90
N MET A 77 2.48 5.41 -10.19
CA MET A 77 3.70 6.18 -10.41
C MET A 77 4.79 5.21 -10.82
N TYR A 78 5.35 5.37 -12.01
CA TYR A 78 6.46 4.57 -12.50
C TYR A 78 7.72 5.43 -12.58
N ASP A 79 8.75 4.97 -11.90
CA ASP A 79 10.11 5.49 -11.93
C ASP A 79 10.94 4.60 -12.86
N ALA A 80 11.15 5.10 -14.08
CA ALA A 80 11.88 4.40 -15.13
C ALA A 80 13.39 4.35 -14.89
N GLU A 81 13.95 5.23 -14.06
CA GLU A 81 15.40 5.23 -13.77
C GLU A 81 15.76 4.06 -12.85
N ASN A 82 14.87 3.73 -11.91
CA ASN A 82 15.09 2.70 -10.90
C ASN A 82 14.33 1.39 -11.18
N ASP A 83 13.55 1.32 -12.25
CA ASP A 83 12.63 0.21 -12.54
C ASP A 83 11.68 -0.10 -11.37
N VAL A 84 11.12 0.94 -10.77
CA VAL A 84 10.20 0.81 -9.63
C VAL A 84 8.87 1.47 -9.96
N ALA A 85 7.78 0.81 -9.59
CA ALA A 85 6.46 1.41 -9.61
C ALA A 85 5.82 1.42 -8.22
N PHE A 86 5.11 2.50 -7.92
CA PHE A 86 4.22 2.62 -6.77
C PHE A 86 2.78 2.64 -7.25
N VAL A 87 1.99 1.71 -6.76
CA VAL A 87 0.58 1.58 -7.10
C VAL A 87 -0.23 1.80 -5.84
N GLU A 88 -1.04 2.85 -5.82
CA GLU A 88 -2.00 3.06 -4.75
C GLU A 88 -3.25 2.23 -5.02
N VAL A 89 -3.63 1.40 -4.05
CA VAL A 89 -4.79 0.52 -4.16
C VAL A 89 -5.72 0.75 -2.97
N ARG A 90 -7.02 0.82 -3.27
CA ARG A 90 -8.09 0.65 -2.30
C ARG A 90 -8.73 -0.70 -2.51
N GLN A 91 -8.86 -1.48 -1.45
CA GLN A 91 -9.51 -2.78 -1.54
C GLN A 91 -10.48 -3.02 -0.40
N LYS A 92 -11.47 -3.86 -0.68
CA LYS A 92 -12.48 -4.30 0.27
C LYS A 92 -12.50 -5.83 0.22
N PHE A 93 -12.02 -6.42 1.30
CA PHE A 93 -11.87 -7.87 1.42
C PHE A 93 -13.01 -8.42 2.27
N HIS A 94 -13.86 -9.24 1.66
CA HIS A 94 -15.00 -9.86 2.32
C HIS A 94 -14.66 -11.27 2.76
N ILE A 95 -13.99 -11.39 3.90
CA ILE A 95 -13.58 -12.67 4.48
C ILE A 95 -14.83 -13.55 4.70
N ARG A 96 -14.86 -14.71 4.02
CA ARG A 96 -16.03 -15.60 3.90
C ARG A 96 -16.67 -15.99 5.24
N LEU A 97 -15.86 -16.17 6.28
CA LEU A 97 -16.31 -16.62 7.61
C LEU A 97 -16.35 -15.49 8.64
N SER A 98 -16.09 -14.24 8.24
CA SER A 98 -16.11 -13.11 9.16
C SER A 98 -17.54 -12.69 9.48
N PRO A 99 -17.90 -12.47 10.76
CA PRO A 99 -19.21 -11.95 11.14
C PRO A 99 -19.32 -10.43 10.92
N PHE A 100 -18.25 -9.76 10.49
CA PHE A 100 -18.20 -8.30 10.38
C PHE A 100 -18.42 -7.81 8.95
N ASN A 101 -19.02 -6.63 8.84
CA ASN A 101 -19.12 -5.94 7.55
C ASN A 101 -17.71 -5.60 7.03
N PRO A 102 -17.40 -5.89 5.76
CA PRO A 102 -16.11 -5.55 5.18
C PRO A 102 -15.91 -4.03 5.12
N ALA A 103 -14.70 -3.58 5.41
CA ALA A 103 -14.30 -2.18 5.32
C ALA A 103 -13.30 -1.95 4.19
N TRP A 104 -13.19 -0.71 3.73
CA TRP A 104 -12.13 -0.30 2.82
C TRP A 104 -10.80 -0.26 3.57
N ALA A 105 -9.77 -0.80 2.93
CA ALA A 105 -8.38 -0.68 3.33
C ALA A 105 -7.58 -0.07 2.18
N ARG A 106 -6.68 0.85 2.51
CA ARG A 106 -5.69 1.42 1.59
C ARG A 106 -4.36 0.70 1.73
N LEU A 107 -3.67 0.54 0.62
CA LEU A 107 -2.28 0.11 0.58
C LEU A 107 -1.51 0.80 -0.54
N ILE A 108 -0.20 0.88 -0.35
CA ILE A 108 0.77 1.20 -1.39
C ILE A 108 1.47 -0.09 -1.76
N VAL A 109 1.43 -0.46 -3.04
CA VAL A 109 2.17 -1.59 -3.58
C VAL A 109 3.42 -1.05 -4.27
N ARG A 110 4.59 -1.42 -3.78
CA ARG A 110 5.87 -1.16 -4.45
C ARG A 110 6.20 -2.38 -5.31
N LEU A 111 6.36 -2.16 -6.60
CA LEU A 111 6.74 -3.16 -7.59
C LEU A 111 8.16 -2.88 -8.07
N THR A 112 9.06 -3.83 -7.91
CA THR A 112 10.35 -3.82 -8.63
C THR A 112 10.13 -4.51 -9.97
N LEU A 113 10.45 -3.83 -11.06
CA LEU A 113 10.38 -4.36 -12.41
C LEU A 113 11.76 -4.87 -12.86
N ARG A 114 11.74 -5.75 -13.86
CA ARG A 114 12.93 -6.23 -14.56
C ARG A 114 12.65 -6.19 -16.05
N GLU A 115 13.51 -5.49 -16.79
CA GLU A 115 13.46 -5.48 -18.25
C GLU A 115 14.16 -6.74 -18.81
N VAL A 116 13.49 -7.42 -19.73
CA VAL A 116 14.03 -8.52 -20.53
C VAL A 116 13.56 -8.32 -21.96
N GLU A 117 14.50 -8.14 -22.89
CA GLU A 117 14.22 -7.97 -24.33
C GLU A 117 13.21 -6.83 -24.64
N GLY A 118 13.33 -5.68 -23.96
CA GLY A 118 12.42 -4.54 -24.16
C GLY A 118 11.06 -4.68 -23.47
N LEU A 119 10.85 -5.74 -22.68
CA LEU A 119 9.61 -5.97 -21.93
C LEU A 119 9.88 -5.94 -20.43
N HIS A 120 9.03 -5.23 -19.70
CA HIS A 120 9.09 -5.14 -18.25
C HIS A 120 8.21 -6.21 -17.58
N TYR A 121 8.76 -6.87 -16.58
CA TYR A 121 8.11 -7.88 -15.75
C TYR A 121 8.21 -7.50 -14.28
N ILE A 122 7.22 -7.85 -13.47
CA ILE A 122 7.28 -7.67 -12.01
C ILE A 122 8.20 -8.75 -11.44
N ALA A 123 9.33 -8.33 -10.88
CA ALA A 123 10.32 -9.20 -10.25
C ALA A 123 10.21 -9.22 -8.72
N PHE A 124 9.59 -8.19 -8.13
CA PHE A 124 9.30 -8.17 -6.70
C PHE A 124 8.07 -7.31 -6.43
N GLN A 125 7.24 -7.75 -5.48
CA GLN A 125 6.11 -6.97 -4.98
C GLN A 125 6.15 -6.83 -3.45
N GLU A 126 5.99 -5.60 -2.96
CA GLU A 126 5.89 -5.28 -1.53
C GLU A 126 4.60 -4.51 -1.26
N ASP A 127 3.80 -5.02 -0.33
CA ASP A 127 2.53 -4.42 0.06
C ASP A 127 2.68 -3.69 1.40
N PHE A 128 2.47 -2.37 1.39
CA PHE A 128 2.54 -1.51 2.57
C PHE A 128 1.15 -1.04 2.96
N TYR A 129 0.76 -1.37 4.20
CA TYR A 129 -0.49 -0.91 4.80
C TYR A 129 -0.19 -0.02 5.98
N HIS A 130 -1.02 1.00 6.16
CA HIS A 130 -1.08 1.65 7.45
C HIS A 130 -1.74 0.69 8.47
N PRO A 131 -1.35 0.70 9.76
CA PRO A 131 -1.85 -0.29 10.73
C PRO A 131 -3.38 -0.37 10.87
N ASP A 132 -4.10 0.76 10.77
CA ASP A 132 -5.56 0.75 10.87
C ASP A 132 -6.24 0.33 9.56
N ASP A 133 -5.67 0.63 8.40
CA ASP A 133 -6.10 0.05 7.11
C ASP A 133 -5.92 -1.47 7.12
N PHE A 134 -4.78 -1.96 7.63
CA PHE A 134 -4.53 -3.38 7.75
C PHE A 134 -5.52 -4.07 8.70
N MET A 135 -5.85 -3.44 9.83
CA MET A 135 -6.92 -3.94 10.70
C MET A 135 -8.31 -3.81 10.04
N SER A 136 -8.55 -2.78 9.21
CA SER A 136 -9.79 -2.65 8.44
C SER A 136 -9.97 -3.80 7.43
N LEU A 137 -8.86 -4.34 6.90
CA LEU A 137 -8.85 -5.51 6.04
C LEU A 137 -9.19 -6.81 6.82
N LEU A 138 -8.59 -7.01 8.00
CA LEU A 138 -8.67 -8.26 8.75
C LEU A 138 -9.85 -8.32 9.74
N ILE A 139 -9.96 -7.31 10.61
CA ILE A 139 -10.92 -7.25 11.71
C ILE A 139 -11.40 -5.80 11.85
N PRO A 140 -12.36 -5.35 11.02
CA PRO A 140 -12.78 -3.95 10.95
C PRO A 140 -13.10 -3.27 12.29
N PRO A 141 -13.73 -3.94 13.28
CA PRO A 141 -13.97 -3.33 14.59
C PRO A 141 -12.71 -2.92 15.37
N ILE A 142 -11.53 -3.46 15.06
CA ILE A 142 -10.27 -3.11 15.74
C ILE A 142 -9.67 -1.81 15.19
N ALA A 143 -9.92 -1.47 13.92
CA ALA A 143 -9.39 -0.26 13.28
C ALA A 143 -9.60 1.05 14.08
N PRO A 144 -10.80 1.36 14.64
CA PRO A 144 -10.96 2.55 15.48
C PRO A 144 -10.12 2.53 16.76
N ILE A 145 -9.84 1.36 17.33
CA ILE A 145 -8.96 1.22 18.51
C ILE A 145 -7.53 1.57 18.13
N ILE A 146 -7.03 1.08 16.98
CA ILE A 146 -5.71 1.44 16.46
C ILE A 146 -5.61 2.95 16.23
N ARG A 147 -6.64 3.57 15.63
CA ARG A 147 -6.68 5.03 15.45
C ARG A 147 -6.63 5.78 16.77
N LEU A 148 -7.33 5.30 17.81
CA LEU A 148 -7.27 5.90 19.14
C LEU A 148 -5.88 5.76 19.76
N ALA A 149 -5.25 4.59 19.64
CA ALA A 149 -3.89 4.36 20.13
C ALA A 149 -2.87 5.28 19.43
N LEU A 150 -2.99 5.49 18.12
CA LEU A 150 -2.14 6.42 17.36
C LEU A 150 -2.31 7.88 17.83
N LYS A 151 -3.55 8.31 18.09
CA LYS A 151 -3.82 9.63 18.69
C LYS A 151 -3.22 9.75 20.09
N GLY A 152 -3.34 8.71 20.92
CA GLY A 152 -2.71 8.65 22.23
C GLY A 152 -1.19 8.76 22.15
N ALA A 153 -0.56 8.04 21.22
CA ALA A 153 0.88 8.10 20.97
C ALA A 153 1.33 9.51 20.55
N THR A 154 0.52 10.23 19.78
CA THR A 154 0.78 11.64 19.42
C THR A 154 0.81 12.52 20.66
N ILE A 155 -0.18 12.40 21.55
CA ILE A 155 -0.23 13.16 22.81
C ILE A 155 0.99 12.84 23.68
N GLY A 156 1.26 11.55 23.90
CA GLY A 156 2.40 11.11 24.69
C GLY A 156 3.75 11.60 24.14
N SER A 157 3.92 11.57 22.81
CA SER A 157 5.14 12.05 22.15
C SER A 157 5.36 13.55 22.41
N ASN A 158 4.32 14.37 22.33
CA ASN A 158 4.41 15.82 22.58
C ASN A 158 4.68 16.15 24.06
N ILE A 159 4.08 15.39 25.00
CA ILE A 159 4.36 15.54 26.44
C ILE A 159 5.83 15.19 26.71
N ASN A 160 6.30 14.04 26.18
CA ASN A 160 7.68 13.60 26.35
C ASN A 160 8.67 14.58 25.70
N ALA A 161 8.36 15.12 24.52
CA ALA A 161 9.17 16.13 23.86
C ALA A 161 9.26 17.41 24.71
N SER A 162 8.14 17.89 25.25
CA SER A 162 8.10 19.05 26.15
C SER A 162 8.96 18.84 27.40
N ILE A 163 8.84 17.67 28.04
CA ILE A 163 9.66 17.31 29.22
C ILE A 163 11.14 17.23 28.85
N GLY A 164 11.47 16.58 27.72
CA GLY A 164 12.85 16.48 27.23
C GLY A 164 13.46 17.85 26.97
N GLN A 165 12.75 18.73 26.27
CA GLN A 165 13.18 20.10 25.98
C GLN A 165 13.36 20.94 27.25
N PHE A 166 12.46 20.79 28.23
CA PHE A 166 12.59 21.43 29.54
C PHE A 166 13.86 20.96 30.27
N LEU A 167 14.20 19.68 30.16
CA LEU A 167 15.42 19.09 30.74
C LEU A 167 16.70 19.38 29.93
N GLY A 168 16.61 20.15 28.83
CA GLY A 168 17.77 20.53 28.01
C GLY A 168 18.05 19.62 26.81
N PHE A 169 17.23 18.58 26.58
CA PHE A 169 17.39 17.68 25.43
C PHE A 169 16.69 18.25 24.18
N TRP A 170 17.40 18.28 23.04
CA TRP A 170 16.85 18.61 21.70
C TRP A 170 15.98 19.89 21.65
N GLN A 171 16.55 21.00 22.11
CA GLN A 171 15.88 22.31 22.10
C GLN A 171 15.89 22.95 20.71
N THR A 172 14.77 23.50 20.29
CA THR A 172 14.71 24.35 19.10
C THR A 172 15.22 25.74 19.46
N SER A 173 16.17 26.27 18.71
CA SER A 173 16.54 27.67 18.82
C SER A 173 15.40 28.51 18.24
N ASP A 174 14.62 29.19 19.09
CA ASP A 174 13.60 30.14 18.64
C ASP A 174 14.26 31.33 17.92
N THR A 175 14.61 31.12 16.65
CA THR A 175 15.05 32.19 15.75
C THR A 175 13.78 32.72 15.11
N ARG A 176 13.20 33.80 15.66
CA ARG A 176 12.19 34.56 14.92
C ARG A 176 12.83 34.99 13.60
N PRO A 177 12.24 34.67 12.43
CA PRO A 177 12.64 35.37 11.22
C PRO A 177 12.39 36.86 11.45
N SER A 178 13.41 37.68 11.19
CA SER A 178 13.24 39.12 11.01
C SER A 178 12.13 39.34 9.98
N SER A 179 11.34 40.38 10.19
CA SER A 179 10.09 40.70 9.49
C SER A 179 10.20 41.00 7.99
N GLU A 180 11.18 40.43 7.27
CA GLU A 180 11.42 40.67 5.85
C GLU A 180 11.00 39.51 4.92
N ASP A 181 10.68 38.31 5.44
CA ASP A 181 10.43 37.13 4.59
C ASP A 181 8.94 36.70 4.43
N THR A 182 7.97 37.47 4.91
CA THR A 182 6.53 37.10 4.89
C THR A 182 5.81 37.27 3.54
N ALA A 183 6.51 37.05 2.42
CA ALA A 183 5.94 37.16 1.08
C ALA A 183 6.10 35.91 0.21
N ALA A 184 5.93 34.70 0.75
CA ALA A 184 5.66 33.53 -0.08
C ALA A 184 5.11 32.36 0.75
N GLY A 185 3.92 31.86 0.41
CA GLY A 185 3.46 30.55 0.90
C GLY A 185 2.00 30.52 1.31
N HIS A 186 1.09 30.72 0.36
CA HIS A 186 -0.29 30.26 0.54
C HIS A 186 -0.29 28.72 0.42
N HIS A 187 -0.15 28.02 1.55
CA HIS A 187 -0.28 26.57 1.60
C HIS A 187 -1.77 26.18 1.57
N ASP A 188 -2.22 25.66 0.43
CA ASP A 188 -3.52 24.99 0.29
C ASP A 188 -3.48 23.68 1.10
N THR A 189 -4.17 23.65 2.25
CA THR A 189 -4.27 22.46 3.11
C THR A 189 -5.40 21.52 2.67
N ARG A 190 -5.61 21.34 1.37
CA ARG A 190 -6.57 20.37 0.85
C ARG A 190 -5.91 19.01 0.64
N GLY A 191 -6.24 18.06 1.53
CA GLY A 191 -6.34 16.66 1.10
C GLY A 191 -5.42 15.63 1.74
N LEU A 192 -5.11 15.70 3.04
CA LEU A 192 -4.34 14.62 3.69
C LEU A 192 -5.15 13.68 4.58
N TYR A 193 -6.32 14.06 5.08
CA TYR A 193 -7.13 13.20 5.97
C TYR A 193 -8.63 13.49 5.89
N ASP A 194 -9.27 13.18 4.76
CA ASP A 194 -10.73 13.09 4.72
C ASP A 194 -11.14 11.67 4.33
N GLY A 195 -11.14 10.79 5.32
CA GLY A 195 -11.53 9.38 5.21
C GLY A 195 -13.04 9.15 5.05
N ASN A 196 -13.81 10.21 4.78
CA ASN A 196 -15.25 10.16 4.55
C ASN A 196 -15.57 10.89 3.23
N LYS A 197 -15.37 10.20 2.11
CA LYS A 197 -16.16 10.46 0.91
C LYS A 197 -16.95 9.20 0.61
N THR A 198 -18.09 9.10 1.28
CA THR A 198 -19.25 8.38 0.78
C THR A 198 -19.84 9.23 -0.33
N ASP A 199 -19.77 8.73 -1.55
CA ASP A 199 -20.85 8.68 -2.54
C ASP A 199 -20.47 7.61 -3.58
#